data_AF-A0A932RI92-F1
#
_entry.id   AF-A0A932RI92-F1
#
_cell.length_a   1.000
_cell.length_b   1.000
_cell.length_c   1.000
_cell.angle_alpha   90.00
_cell.angle_beta   90.00
_cell.angle_gamma   90.00
#
_symmetry.space_group_name_H-M   'P 1'
#
loop_
_entity.id
_entity.type
_entity.pdbx_description
1 polymer ?
#
loop_
_entity_poly.entity_id
_entity_poly.type
_entity_poly.pdbx_seq_one_letter_code
_entity_poly.pdbx_strand_id
1 'polypeptide(L)'
;MKTIFVCVLGWAIPGAGHLLQKKWGRGLLLLGSILTMFVLGIYMEGRLVDFKGEPGPDPFASLFSFLQAIAEASVGIVYFIAKQAGLGIGEPKAFAFDYGNKFLYTAGLLNLLVILDAYDIALGKKG
;
A
#
# COMPACT_ATOMS: atom_id res chain seq x y z
N MET A 1 11.10 21.82 4.49
CA MET A 1 11.28 21.24 3.14
C MET A 1 11.73 19.78 3.17
N LYS A 2 12.74 19.39 3.98
CA LYS A 2 13.22 17.99 4.04
C LYS A 2 12.13 16.96 4.40
N THR A 3 11.19 17.30 5.29
CA THR A 3 10.13 16.41 5.76
C THR A 3 9.12 16.02 4.68
N ILE A 4 8.69 16.98 3.85
CA ILE A 4 7.75 16.72 2.75
C ILE A 4 8.38 15.75 1.74
N PHE A 5 9.67 15.93 1.46
CA PHE A 5 10.41 15.06 0.53
C PHE A 5 10.51 13.62 1.04
N VAL A 6 10.69 13.44 2.36
CA VAL A 6 10.66 12.11 3.01
C VAL A 6 9.29 11.46 2.87
N CYS A 7 8.20 12.19 3.08
CA CYS A 7 6.85 11.65 2.96
C CYS A 7 6.51 11.28 1.50
N VAL A 8 6.85 12.14 0.54
CA VAL A 8 6.58 11.91 -0.88
C VAL A 8 7.38 10.72 -1.40
N LEU A 9 8.67 10.61 -1.04
CA LEU A 9 9.48 9.47 -1.45
C LEU A 9 9.07 8.18 -0.72
N GLY A 10 8.73 8.26 0.57
CA GLY A 10 8.21 7.13 1.34
C GLY A 10 6.86 6.62 0.82
N TRP A 11 6.03 7.52 0.29
CA TRP A 11 4.81 7.15 -0.42
C TRP A 11 5.12 6.49 -1.76
N ALA A 12 6.01 7.09 -2.56
CA ALA A 12 6.33 6.57 -3.89
C ALA A 12 6.97 5.16 -3.84
N ILE A 13 7.90 4.94 -2.91
CA ILE A 13 8.59 3.67 -2.73
C ILE A 13 8.48 3.25 -1.25
N PRO A 14 7.86 2.10 -0.95
CA PRO A 14 7.76 1.61 0.41
C PRO A 14 9.11 1.57 1.13
N GLY A 15 9.19 2.17 2.32
CA GLY A 15 10.41 2.20 3.13
C GLY A 15 11.49 3.21 2.69
N ALA A 16 11.32 3.96 1.59
CA ALA A 16 12.31 4.94 1.13
C ALA A 16 12.51 6.11 2.12
N GLY A 17 11.48 6.46 2.90
CA GLY A 17 11.60 7.47 3.95
C GLY A 17 12.70 7.14 4.98
N HIS A 18 12.81 5.88 5.38
CA HIS A 18 13.85 5.41 6.31
C HIS A 18 15.22 5.27 5.66
N LEU A 19 15.27 4.89 4.38
CA LEU A 19 16.52 4.83 3.61
C LEU A 19 17.18 6.23 3.51
N LEU A 20 16.37 7.27 3.25
CA LEU A 20 16.85 8.65 3.22
C LEU A 20 17.38 9.14 4.57
N GLN A 21 16.83 8.62 5.66
CA GLN A 21 17.28 8.91 7.02
C GLN A 21 18.46 8.03 7.46
N LYS A 22 19.08 7.27 6.53
CA LYS A 22 20.18 6.33 6.77
C LYS A 22 19.83 5.17 7.72
N LYS A 23 18.54 4.91 7.95
CA LYS A 23 18.04 3.78 8.74
C LYS A 23 17.81 2.56 7.83
N TRP A 24 18.89 2.08 7.20
CA TRP A 24 18.86 1.05 6.14
C TRP A 24 18.14 -0.24 6.55
N GLY A 25 18.42 -0.77 7.74
CA GLY A 25 17.80 -2.02 8.21
C GLY A 25 16.27 -1.91 8.29
N ARG A 26 15.75 -0.84 8.89
CA ARG A 26 14.29 -0.61 8.98
C ARG A 26 13.69 -0.42 7.59
N GLY A 27 14.31 0.42 6.74
CA GLY A 27 13.81 0.68 5.40
C GLY A 27 13.71 -0.58 4.53
N LEU A 28 14.75 -1.42 4.53
CA LEU A 28 14.77 -2.66 3.75
C LEU A 28 13.78 -3.71 4.27
N LEU A 29 13.66 -3.87 5.60
CA LEU A 29 12.69 -4.80 6.19
C LEU A 29 11.25 -4.40 5.86
N LEU A 30 10.93 -3.10 5.92
CA LEU A 30 9.61 -2.58 5.60
C LEU A 30 9.31 -2.68 4.10
N LEU A 31 10.26 -2.32 3.25
CA LEU A 31 10.17 -2.50 1.80
C LEU A 31 9.91 -3.98 1.46
N GLY A 32 10.71 -4.89 2.01
CA GLY A 32 10.57 -6.32 1.79
C GLY A 32 9.21 -6.85 2.25
N SER A 33 8.78 -6.47 3.45
CA SER A 33 7.48 -6.89 4.00
C SER A 33 6.30 -6.40 3.15
N ILE A 34 6.28 -5.12 2.81
CA ILE A 34 5.19 -4.51 2.02
C ILE A 34 5.14 -5.10 0.62
N LEU A 35 6.29 -5.22 -0.07
CA LEU A 35 6.33 -5.82 -1.40
C LEU A 35 5.93 -7.29 -1.37
N THR A 36 6.37 -8.06 -0.37
CA THR A 36 5.99 -9.47 -0.23
C THR A 36 4.49 -9.62 -0.04
N MET A 37 3.89 -8.83 0.88
CA MET A 37 2.44 -8.82 1.07
C MET A 37 1.70 -8.43 -0.21
N PHE A 38 2.17 -7.40 -0.92
CA PHE A 38 1.54 -6.97 -2.16
C PHE A 38 1.60 -8.05 -3.25
N VAL A 39 2.77 -8.64 -3.48
CA VAL A 39 2.96 -9.71 -4.48
C VAL A 39 2.13 -10.95 -4.13
N LEU A 40 2.10 -11.36 -2.85
CA LEU A 40 1.24 -12.44 -2.40
C LEU A 40 -0.24 -12.11 -2.60
N GLY A 41 -0.63 -10.86 -2.35
CA GLY A 41 -1.98 -10.36 -2.60
C GLY A 41 -2.41 -10.55 -4.05
N ILE A 42 -1.56 -10.15 -4.99
CA ILE A 42 -1.78 -10.35 -6.43
C ILE A 42 -1.78 -11.84 -6.80
N TYR A 43 -0.82 -12.61 -6.29
CA TYR A 43 -0.71 -14.05 -6.55
C TYR A 43 -1.94 -14.84 -6.08
N MET A 44 -2.58 -14.39 -4.99
CA MET A 44 -3.80 -14.97 -4.44
C MET A 44 -5.08 -14.46 -5.13
N GLU A 45 -4.96 -13.90 -6.34
CA GLU A 45 -6.06 -13.34 -7.12
C GLU A 45 -6.77 -12.18 -6.42
N GLY A 46 -6.08 -11.45 -5.53
CA GLY A 46 -6.61 -10.24 -4.94
C GLY A 46 -6.91 -9.18 -6.00
N ARG A 47 -7.95 -8.37 -5.76
CA ARG A 47 -8.40 -7.33 -6.68
C ARG A 47 -7.90 -5.97 -6.26
N LEU A 48 -7.33 -5.23 -7.21
CA LEU A 48 -6.96 -3.84 -7.06
C LEU A 48 -8.12 -2.93 -7.47
N VAL A 49 -8.72 -2.24 -6.50
CA VAL A 49 -9.88 -1.38 -6.70
C VAL A 49 -9.46 -0.04 -7.28
N ASP A 50 -10.24 0.45 -8.24
CA ASP A 50 -10.03 1.75 -8.86
C ASP A 50 -10.42 2.91 -7.94
N PHE A 51 -9.69 4.02 -8.06
CA PHE A 51 -9.98 5.27 -7.36
C PHE A 51 -11.37 5.85 -7.64
N LYS A 52 -12.02 5.44 -8.74
CA LYS A 52 -13.40 5.83 -9.03
C LYS A 52 -14.41 5.24 -8.05
N GLY A 53 -14.00 4.23 -7.27
CA GLY A 53 -14.90 3.42 -6.44
C GLY A 53 -15.77 2.54 -7.32
N GLU A 54 -15.94 1.27 -6.93
CA GLU A 54 -16.94 0.42 -7.56
C GLU A 54 -18.29 0.64 -6.86
N PRO A 55 -19.40 0.78 -7.62
CA PRO A 55 -20.73 0.87 -7.02
C PRO A 55 -21.01 -0.41 -6.24
N GLY A 56 -21.15 -0.27 -4.93
CA GLY A 56 -21.58 -1.34 -4.05
C GLY A 56 -23.11 -1.50 -4.05
N PRO A 57 -23.65 -2.58 -3.45
CA PRO A 57 -25.09 -2.79 -3.31
C PRO A 57 -25.79 -1.70 -2.49
N ASP A 58 -25.03 -0.99 -1.64
CA ASP A 58 -25.51 0.11 -0.83
C ASP A 58 -24.44 1.23 -0.70
N PRO A 59 -24.81 2.42 -0.19
CA PRO A 59 -23.88 3.54 -0.05
C PRO A 59 -22.67 3.24 0.87
N PHE A 60 -22.83 2.39 1.88
CA PHE A 60 -21.77 2.04 2.81
C PHE A 60 -20.74 1.13 2.14
N ALA A 61 -21.19 0.14 1.36
CA ALA A 61 -20.32 -0.70 0.53
C ALA A 61 -19.53 0.13 -0.49
N SER A 62 -20.17 1.12 -1.13
CA SER A 62 -19.50 2.03 -2.07
C SER A 62 -18.43 2.89 -1.38
N LEU A 63 -18.70 3.39 -0.17
CA LEU A 63 -17.73 4.10 0.65
C LEU A 63 -16.55 3.20 1.01
N PHE A 64 -16.82 1.95 1.40
CA PHE A 64 -15.76 0.99 1.73
C PHE A 64 -14.86 0.71 0.53
N SER A 65 -15.42 0.48 -0.66
CA SER A 65 -14.65 0.31 -1.90
C SER A 65 -13.74 1.51 -2.20
N PHE A 66 -14.21 2.73 -1.94
CA PHE A 66 -13.39 3.93 -2.10
C PHE A 66 -12.24 4.00 -1.07
N LEU A 67 -12.52 3.69 0.20
CA LEU A 67 -11.48 3.61 1.24
C LEU A 67 -10.44 2.52 0.91
N GLN A 68 -10.89 1.40 0.36
CA GLN A 68 -10.04 0.32 -0.11
C GLN A 68 -9.10 0.80 -1.23
N ALA A 69 -9.61 1.55 -2.21
CA ALA A 69 -8.79 2.12 -3.28
C ALA A 69 -7.70 3.05 -2.73
N ILE A 70 -8.03 3.87 -1.72
CA ILE A 70 -7.04 4.72 -1.04
C ILE A 70 -5.99 3.87 -0.33
N ALA A 71 -6.41 2.83 0.40
CA ALA A 71 -5.51 1.95 1.11
C ALA A 71 -4.52 1.29 0.14
N GLU A 72 -5.01 0.64 -0.91
CA GLU A 72 -4.17 -0.05 -1.90
C GLU A 72 -3.22 0.89 -2.64
N ALA A 73 -3.71 2.07 -3.04
CA ALA A 73 -2.87 3.05 -3.72
C ALA A 73 -1.79 3.67 -2.82
N SER A 74 -1.93 3.49 -1.49
CA SER A 74 -0.90 3.91 -0.56
C SER A 74 0.36 3.07 -0.62
N VAL A 75 0.38 1.91 -1.31
CA VAL A 75 1.62 1.18 -1.65
C VAL A 75 2.50 1.98 -2.61
N GLY A 76 1.96 3.03 -3.26
CA GLY A 76 2.73 3.94 -4.08
C GLY A 76 2.85 3.49 -5.53
N ILE A 77 4.05 3.63 -6.10
CA ILE A 77 4.28 3.37 -7.53
C ILE A 77 3.97 1.92 -7.93
N VAL A 78 4.12 0.98 -6.99
CA VAL A 78 3.88 -0.44 -7.22
C VAL A 78 2.41 -0.71 -7.57
N TYR A 79 1.47 -0.01 -6.93
CA TYR A 79 0.04 -0.09 -7.25
C TYR A 79 -0.22 0.30 -8.70
N PHE A 80 0.33 1.45 -9.14
CA PHE A 80 0.13 1.95 -10.50
C PHE A 80 0.78 1.03 -11.55
N ILE A 81 1.97 0.51 -11.28
CA ILE A 81 2.65 -0.45 -12.17
C ILE A 81 1.79 -1.72 -12.30
N ALA A 82 1.28 -2.26 -11.18
CA ALA A 82 0.44 -3.44 -11.19
C ALA A 82 -0.86 -3.22 -11.98
N LYS A 83 -1.57 -2.12 -11.73
CA LYS A 83 -2.78 -1.75 -12.50
C LYS A 83 -2.50 -1.60 -13.98
N GLN A 84 -1.41 -0.91 -14.34
CA GLN A 84 -1.06 -0.68 -15.75
C GLN A 84 -0.65 -1.98 -16.47
N ALA A 85 -0.06 -2.92 -15.74
CA ALA A 85 0.27 -4.26 -16.23
C ALA A 85 -0.94 -5.21 -16.30
N GLY A 86 -2.14 -4.76 -15.91
CA GLY A 86 -3.33 -5.61 -15.85
C GLY A 86 -3.29 -6.66 -14.74
N LEU A 87 -2.44 -6.47 -13.73
CA LEU A 87 -2.41 -7.30 -12.53
C LEU A 87 -3.52 -6.86 -11.55
N GLY A 88 -3.98 -7.80 -10.73
CA GLY A 88 -5.01 -7.51 -9.72
C GLY A 88 -6.39 -7.24 -10.32
N ILE A 89 -6.73 -7.87 -11.45
CA ILE A 89 -8.12 -7.93 -11.95
C ILE A 89 -8.99 -8.63 -10.89
N GLY A 90 -8.43 -9.68 -10.29
CA GLY A 90 -9.00 -10.48 -9.24
C GLY A 90 -10.05 -11.46 -9.73
N GLU A 91 -10.08 -12.64 -9.11
CA GLU A 91 -11.04 -13.71 -9.43
C GLU A 91 -11.83 -14.06 -8.17
N PRO A 92 -13.06 -13.53 -8.00
CA PRO A 92 -13.86 -13.74 -6.80
C PRO A 92 -14.18 -15.21 -6.48
N LYS A 93 -14.08 -16.11 -7.47
CA LYS A 93 -14.28 -17.55 -7.27
C LYS A 93 -13.01 -18.28 -6.82
N ALA A 94 -11.86 -17.63 -6.84
CA ALA A 94 -10.61 -18.22 -6.41
C ALA A 94 -10.65 -18.46 -4.90
N PHE A 95 -10.18 -19.63 -4.47
CA PHE A 95 -10.15 -20.00 -3.04
C PHE A 95 -9.37 -19.00 -2.17
N ALA A 96 -8.33 -18.39 -2.73
CA ALA A 96 -7.47 -17.46 -2.00
C ALA A 96 -7.89 -15.98 -2.12
N PHE A 97 -8.96 -15.66 -2.86
CA PHE A 97 -9.36 -14.29 -3.21
C PHE A 97 -9.48 -13.37 -1.98
N ASP A 98 -10.21 -13.80 -0.96
CA ASP A 98 -10.43 -13.02 0.26
C ASP A 98 -9.14 -12.79 1.06
N TYR A 99 -8.20 -13.74 1.00
CA TYR A 99 -6.88 -13.60 1.60
C TYR A 99 -6.02 -12.63 0.80
N GLY A 100 -6.06 -12.74 -0.53
CA GLY A 100 -5.34 -11.85 -1.45
C GLY A 100 -5.72 -10.39 -1.22
N ASN A 101 -7.02 -10.09 -1.15
CA ASN A 101 -7.54 -8.77 -0.82
C ASN A 101 -7.00 -8.24 0.52
N LYS A 102 -7.04 -9.06 1.58
CA LYS A 102 -6.52 -8.66 2.91
C LYS A 102 -5.02 -8.35 2.87
N PHE A 103 -4.25 -9.11 2.10
CA PHE A 103 -2.82 -8.84 1.90
C PHE A 103 -2.58 -7.51 1.18
N LEU A 104 -3.35 -7.21 0.13
CA LEU A 104 -3.26 -5.94 -0.59
C LEU A 104 -3.61 -4.74 0.31
N TYR A 105 -4.67 -4.85 1.12
CA TYR A 105 -5.07 -3.77 2.03
C TYR A 105 -4.02 -3.56 3.12
N THR A 106 -3.53 -4.66 3.69
CA THR A 106 -2.54 -4.62 4.75
C THR A 106 -1.23 -4.03 4.25
N ALA A 107 -0.79 -4.37 3.03
CA ALA A 107 0.40 -3.79 2.42
C ALA A 107 0.28 -2.26 2.30
N GLY A 108 -0.87 -1.77 1.84
CA GLY A 108 -1.14 -0.35 1.68
C GLY A 108 -1.23 0.42 2.99
N LEU A 109 -2.01 -0.09 3.94
CA LEU A 109 -2.13 0.50 5.28
C LEU A 109 -0.80 0.47 6.04
N LEU A 110 -0.02 -0.61 5.90
CA LEU A 110 1.31 -0.68 6.48
C LEU A 110 2.23 0.38 5.88
N ASN A 111 2.17 0.64 4.57
CA ASN A 111 2.97 1.71 3.99
C ASN A 111 2.57 3.10 4.52
N LEU A 112 1.28 3.35 4.76
CA LEU A 112 0.85 4.59 5.43
C LEU A 112 1.46 4.74 6.83
N LEU A 113 1.45 3.67 7.63
CA LEU A 113 2.09 3.69 8.95
C LEU A 113 3.59 3.93 8.85
N VAL A 114 4.26 3.35 7.86
CA VAL A 114 5.69 3.57 7.59
C VAL A 114 5.98 5.02 7.22
N ILE A 115 5.13 5.64 6.40
CA ILE A 115 5.26 7.05 6.04
C ILE A 115 5.09 7.94 7.29
N LEU A 116 4.12 7.63 8.15
CA LEU A 116 3.90 8.34 9.41
C LEU A 116 5.08 8.18 10.38
N ASP A 117 5.64 6.97 10.52
CA ASP A 117 6.83 6.73 11.33
C ASP A 117 8.04 7.52 10.77
N ALA A 118 8.25 7.49 9.45
CA ALA A 118 9.30 8.28 8.82
C ALA A 118 9.12 9.79 9.06
N TYR A 119 7.88 10.27 9.04
CA TYR A 119 7.54 11.66 9.35
C TYR A 119 7.88 12.01 10.80
N ASP A 120 7.49 11.18 11.77
CA ASP A 120 7.77 11.41 13.19
C ASP A 120 9.27 11.40 13.48
N ILE A 121 10.04 10.48 12.86
CA ILE A 121 11.50 10.48 12.98
C ILE A 121 12.10 11.76 12.39
N ALA A 122 11.57 12.24 11.26
CA ALA A 122 12.04 13.48 10.63
C ALA A 122 11.74 14.73 11.51
N LEU A 123 10.76 14.66 12.40
CA LEU A 123 10.49 15.68 13.42
C LEU A 123 11.34 15.52 14.69
N GLY A 124 12.22 14.52 14.76
CA GLY A 124 13.06 14.27 15.93
C GLY A 124 12.34 13.54 17.07
N LYS A 125 11.14 13.01 16.82
CA LYS A 125 10.48 12.10 17.77
C LYS A 125 11.12 10.72 17.69
N LYS A 126 11.06 9.97 18.79
CA LYS A 126 11.52 8.57 18.79
C LYS A 126 10.54 7.73 17.97
N GLY A 127 11.09 6.97 17.01
CA GLY A 127 10.43 5.87 16.31
C GLY A 127 11.24 4.60 16.40
#